data_AF-A0A645BWA3-F1
#
_entry.id   AF-A0A645BWA3-F1
#
_cell.length_a   1.000
_cell.length_b   1.000
_cell.length_c   1.000
_cell.angle_alpha   90.00
_cell.angle_beta   90.00
_cell.angle_gamma   90.00
#
_symmetry.space_group_name_H-M   'P 1'
#
loop_
_entity.id
_entity.type
_entity.pdbx_description
1 polymer ?
#
loop_
_entity_poly.entity_id
_entity_poly.type
_entity_poly.pdbx_seq_one_letter_code
_entity_poly.pdbx_strand_id
1 'polypeptide(L)' 'MEDLPPPPKPHVPESAEAPEEEKKSTGLAGILKSLKLDDLDTGDILLLLIMLFLFLDGDDIELVITLGLILILSL' A
#
# COMPACT_ATOMS: atom_id res chain seq x y z
N MET A 1 -10.70 67.22 3.79
CA MET A 1 -10.26 66.08 4.63
C MET A 1 -10.69 64.83 3.90
N GLU A 2 -9.72 64.07 3.41
CA GLU A 2 -9.86 62.98 2.45
C GLU A 2 -10.60 61.77 3.03
N ASP A 3 -11.44 61.17 2.20
CA ASP A 3 -12.15 59.92 2.44
C ASP A 3 -11.14 58.77 2.49
N LEU A 4 -10.93 58.18 3.66
CA LEU A 4 -9.92 57.15 3.89
C LEU A 4 -10.42 55.81 3.30
N PRO A 5 -9.67 55.10 2.44
CA PRO A 5 -10.10 53.82 1.93
C PRO A 5 -10.20 52.76 3.06
N PRO A 6 -11.15 51.82 2.97
CA PRO A 6 -11.30 50.78 4.00
C PRO A 6 -10.04 49.90 4.05
N PRO A 7 -9.66 49.40 5.24
CA PRO A 7 -8.47 48.59 5.40
C PRO A 7 -8.58 47.31 4.56
N PRO A 8 -7.48 46.88 3.90
CA PRO A 8 -7.45 45.61 3.21
C PRO A 8 -7.72 44.49 4.22
N LYS A 9 -8.71 43.64 3.92
CA LYS A 9 -8.95 42.42 4.69
C LYS A 9 -7.65 41.63 4.72
N PRO A 10 -7.17 41.16 5.90
CA PRO A 10 -6.09 40.20 5.94
C PRO A 10 -6.51 39.02 5.06
N HIS A 11 -5.77 38.79 3.98
CA HIS A 11 -5.72 37.47 3.38
C HIS A 11 -5.11 36.58 4.45
N VAL A 12 -5.99 35.95 5.25
CA VAL A 12 -5.65 34.65 5.80
C VAL A 12 -5.19 33.87 4.57
N PRO A 13 -3.92 33.42 4.47
CA PRO A 13 -3.60 32.46 3.45
C PRO A 13 -4.56 31.31 3.71
N GLU A 14 -5.53 31.17 2.80
CA GLU A 14 -6.36 30.01 2.63
C GLU A 14 -5.44 28.84 2.90
N SER A 15 -5.74 28.18 4.03
CA SER A 15 -4.95 27.12 4.64
C SER A 15 -4.26 26.40 3.52
N ALA A 16 -2.94 26.58 3.44
CA ALA A 16 -2.10 25.99 2.43
C ALA A 16 -2.68 24.61 2.12
N GLU A 17 -3.17 24.47 0.89
CA GLU A 17 -3.46 23.19 0.27
C GLU A 17 -2.15 22.43 0.44
N ALA A 18 -2.04 21.73 1.57
CA ALA A 18 -0.94 20.85 1.82
C ALA A 18 -1.02 19.91 0.63
N PRO A 19 0.04 19.81 -0.19
CA PRO A 19 0.10 18.72 -1.15
C PRO A 19 -0.20 17.52 -0.30
N GLU A 20 -1.28 16.80 -0.61
CA GLU A 20 -1.59 15.55 0.07
C GLU A 20 -0.29 14.78 0.01
N GLU A 21 0.42 14.73 1.15
CA GLU A 21 1.63 13.97 1.26
C GLU A 21 1.13 12.56 1.04
N GLU A 22 1.27 12.09 -0.20
CA GLU A 22 1.30 10.70 -0.56
C GLU A 22 2.29 10.10 0.44
N LYS A 23 1.77 9.67 1.59
CA LYS A 23 2.49 8.87 2.55
C LYS A 23 2.74 7.59 1.80
N LYS A 24 3.84 7.61 1.03
CA LYS A 24 4.50 6.47 0.45
C LYS A 24 4.48 5.44 1.55
N SER A 25 3.64 4.42 1.40
CA SER A 25 3.40 3.38 2.39
C SER A 25 4.71 2.61 2.53
N THR A 26 5.62 3.18 3.31
CA THR A 26 7.02 2.76 3.40
C THR A 26 7.08 1.71 4.49
N GLY A 27 6.66 0.49 4.14
CA GLY A 27 6.61 -0.63 5.06
C GLY A 27 5.83 -1.81 4.48
N LEU A 28 5.60 -2.84 5.30
CA LEU A 28 4.83 -4.02 4.89
C LEU A 28 3.48 -3.64 4.29
N ALA A 29 2.83 -2.58 4.79
CA ALA A 29 1.59 -2.03 4.22
C ALA A 29 1.69 -1.63 2.74
N GLY A 30 2.85 -1.14 2.27
CA GLY A 30 3.08 -0.84 0.86
C GLY A 30 3.34 -2.09 0.02
N ILE A 31 3.99 -3.10 0.59
CA ILE A 31 4.20 -4.39 -0.07
C ILE A 31 2.87 -5.13 -0.21
N LEU A 32 2.04 -5.13 0.84
CA LEU A 32 0.68 -5.70 0.84
C LEU A 32 -0.21 -5.00 -0.21
N LYS A 33 -0.14 -3.66 -0.28
CA LYS A 33 -0.87 -2.87 -1.28
C LYS A 33 -0.34 -3.08 -2.71
N SER A 34 0.97 -3.29 -2.87
CA SER A 34 1.59 -3.64 -4.16
C SER A 34 1.28 -5.06 -4.61
N LEU A 35 1.07 -5.98 -3.67
CA LEU A 35 0.65 -7.36 -3.92
C LEU A 35 -0.86 -7.50 -4.15
N LYS A 36 -1.62 -6.39 -4.14
CA LYS A 36 -3.08 -6.38 -4.28
C LYS A 36 -3.75 -7.41 -3.38
N LEU A 37 -3.40 -7.39 -2.09
CA LEU A 37 -4.06 -8.24 -1.11
C LEU A 37 -5.58 -8.03 -1.02
N ASP A 38 -6.09 -6.93 -1.57
CA ASP A 38 -7.51 -6.63 -1.69
C ASP A 38 -8.25 -7.56 -2.69
N ASP A 39 -7.54 -8.11 -3.68
CA ASP A 39 -8.10 -9.01 -4.70
C ASP A 39 -7.74 -10.49 -4.46
N LEU A 40 -6.81 -10.78 -3.55
CA LEU A 40 -6.37 -12.14 -3.23
C LEU A 40 -7.33 -12.83 -2.25
N ASP A 41 -7.73 -14.05 -2.58
CA ASP A 41 -8.55 -14.84 -1.67
C ASP A 41 -7.75 -15.24 -0.43
N THR A 42 -8.47 -15.52 0.66
CA THR A 42 -7.84 -16.04 1.89
C THR A 42 -7.03 -17.32 1.61
N GLY A 43 -7.43 -18.10 0.61
CA GLY A 43 -6.70 -19.27 0.13
C GLY A 43 -5.31 -18.92 -0.42
N ASP A 44 -5.21 -17.92 -1.29
CA ASP A 44 -3.93 -17.52 -1.90
C ASP A 44 -2.99 -16.92 -0.87
N ILE A 45 -3.51 -16.12 0.07
CA ILE A 45 -2.72 -15.57 1.18
C ILE A 45 -2.17 -16.72 2.04
N LEU A 46 -3.00 -17.71 2.36
CA LEU A 46 -2.56 -18.89 3.11
C LEU A 46 -1.51 -19.67 2.31
N LEU A 47 -1.71 -19.85 1.01
CA LEU A 47 -0.77 -20.57 0.14
C LEU A 47 0.58 -19.85 0.06
N LEU A 48 0.58 -18.52 -0.04
CA LEU A 48 1.78 -17.67 0.05
C LEU A 48 2.48 -17.79 1.40
N LEU A 49 1.75 -17.83 2.51
CA LEU A 49 2.32 -18.00 3.85
C LEU A 49 2.97 -19.38 4.01
N ILE A 50 2.32 -20.45 3.54
CA ILE A 50 2.88 -21.80 3.59
C ILE A 50 4.10 -21.90 2.68
N MET A 51 4.02 -21.36 1.46
CA MET A 51 5.13 -21.32 0.51
C MET A 51 6.32 -20.54 1.09
N LEU A 52 6.09 -19.41 1.76
CA LEU A 52 7.11 -18.63 2.45
C LEU A 52 7.73 -19.43 3.62
N PHE A 53 6.91 -20.13 4.40
CA PHE A 53 7.40 -20.95 5.52
C PHE A 53 8.29 -22.08 5.02
N LEU A 54 7.86 -22.79 3.97
CA LEU A 54 8.64 -23.84 3.33
C LEU A 54 9.93 -23.31 2.72
N PHE A 55 9.88 -22.13 2.11
CA PHE A 55 11.06 -21.50 1.52
C PHE A 55 12.09 -21.07 2.57
N LEU A 56 11.64 -20.66 3.77
CA LEU A 56 12.51 -20.27 4.87
C LEU A 56 13.23 -21.47 5.52
N ASP A 57 12.53 -22.58 5.70
CA ASP A 57 13.13 -23.82 6.22
C ASP A 57 13.92 -24.57 5.12
N GLY A 58 13.57 -24.36 3.85
CA GLY A 58 14.21 -24.98 2.71
C GLY A 58 13.94 -26.49 2.57
N ASP A 59 12.90 -26.99 3.25
CA ASP A 59 12.67 -28.41 3.47
C ASP A 59 12.29 -29.15 2.17
N ASP A 60 11.39 -28.56 1.37
CA ASP A 60 10.87 -29.19 0.15
C ASP A 60 10.67 -28.20 -1.00
N ILE A 61 11.72 -27.99 -1.80
CA ILE A 61 11.69 -27.10 -2.97
C ILE A 61 10.66 -27.58 -4.01
N GLU A 62 10.49 -28.90 -4.16
CA GLU A 62 9.46 -29.47 -5.05
C GLU A 62 8.05 -29.05 -4.62
N LEU A 63 7.79 -29.00 -3.31
CA LEU A 63 6.52 -28.55 -2.76
C LEU A 63 6.35 -27.04 -2.93
N VAL A 64 7.40 -26.23 -2.73
CA VAL A 64 7.38 -24.78 -3.03
C VAL A 64 7.02 -24.53 -4.49
N ILE A 65 7.63 -25.25 -5.43
CA ILE A 65 7.33 -25.12 -6.86
C ILE A 65 5.88 -25.53 -7.15
N THR A 66 5.40 -26.63 -6.55
CA THR A 66 4.03 -27.11 -6.70
C THR A 66 3.03 -26.06 -6.20
N LEU A 67 3.25 -25.50 -5.02
CA LEU A 67 2.43 -24.43 -4.48
C LEU A 67 2.51 -23.18 -5.37
N GLY A 68 3.69 -22.79 -5.86
CA GLY A 68 3.84 -21.67 -6.78
C GLY A 68 3.08 -21.85 -8.09
N LEU A 69 3.06 -23.06 -8.65
CA LEU A 69 2.25 -23.38 -9.83
C LEU A 69 0.76 -23.34 -9.50
N ILE A 70 0.34 -23.89 -8.36
CA ILE A 70 -1.06 -23.81 -7.91
C ILE A 70 -1.48 -22.35 -7.76
N LEU A 71 -0.64 -21.50 -7.16
CA LEU A 71 -0.89 -20.06 -6.99
C LEU A 71 -1.10 -19.37 -8.35
N ILE A 72 -0.27 -19.67 -9.34
CA ILE A 72 -0.41 -19.09 -10.70
C ILE A 72 -1.68 -19.61 -11.40
N LEU A 73 -2.10 -20.83 -11.11
CA LEU A 73 -3.30 -21.43 -11.68
C LEU A 73 -4.59 -21.08 -10.91
N SER A 74 -4.48 -20.65 -9.65
CA SER A 74 -5.62 -20.24 -8.80
C SER A 74 -5.92 -18.75 -8.86
N LEU A 75 -4.93 -17.92 -9.24
CA LEU A 75 -5.06 -16.47 -9.43
C LEU A 75 -5.90 -16.08 -10.66
#